data_AF-A0A946FMZ1-F1
#
_entry.id   AF-A0A946FMZ1-F1
#
_cell.length_a   1.000
_cell.length_b   1.000
_cell.length_c   1.000
_cell.angle_alpha   90.00
_cell.angle_beta   90.00
_cell.angle_gamma   90.00
#
_symmetry.space_group_name_H-M   'P 1'
#
loop_
_entity.id
_entity.type
_entity.pdbx_description
1 polymer ?
#
loop_
_entity_poly.entity_id
_entity_poly.type
_entity_poly.pdbx_seq_one_letter_code
_entity_poly.pdbx_strand_id
1 'polypeptide(L)'
;MITRRNLLSGMAAAGLMHGLPFAGPNAMAKAQDDWARLFKDALADNPLLLGWQGVDGAPLESGALDITGAWPKDLSGRFFRNGPAIHERFGKRFRHWFDADGMIQEFRIANGQVRHRGRVIDTPKRRQETAAGKQLFSGFGTHVSGGPAVRGPDTLNTANISMLHHGDELMALWEAGSPTLINAETLAANGFKQWLPDLKGAPFTAHPKTDPDGTLWAFGYSALPRPTLLLYHVDAQGEVKSVAAVKVDYTGLPHDFVVTAKHVVIILPPLILDRDALQEPNVTFLDAHRWQPELGTRVLIADKSDLSKQRWAQLPPGFFFHHGNAWEEADGTIRLDLCWSKGPDLLFGALRNVMRGDITPAGNGSPHYASVKLPPGRDGVIDVSGDVMEFTKVAPSTVGQRHNYVYGLSAAAADTFPFNRLVKRNLASGATEIYAFGGHIIAEEHVFVPRPSQKAEDDGWLIGTHLDTQKAITNLAVFDAQAVSDGPLATAALPYPLPLGFHGIFVADT
;
A
#
# COMPACT_ATOMS: atom_id res chain seq x y z
N MET A 1 1.04 13.49 36.25
CA MET A 1 -0.44 13.53 36.28
C MET A 1 -0.89 14.94 35.98
N ILE A 2 -1.49 15.16 34.81
CA ILE A 2 -2.12 16.43 34.45
C ILE A 2 -3.50 16.08 33.88
N THR A 3 -4.53 16.47 34.61
CA THR A 3 -5.95 16.15 34.37
C THR A 3 -6.66 17.23 33.57
N ARG A 4 -7.73 16.79 32.88
CA ARG A 4 -8.80 17.55 32.21
C ARG A 4 -9.24 18.82 32.97
N ARG A 5 -8.71 19.98 32.59
CA ARG A 5 -9.39 21.29 32.62
C ARG A 5 -8.39 22.34 32.17
N ASN A 6 -8.57 22.86 30.95
CA ASN A 6 -8.41 24.27 30.63
C ASN A 6 -8.81 24.50 29.17
N LEU A 7 -9.65 25.52 29.00
CA LEU A 7 -9.95 26.32 27.79
C LEU A 7 -11.39 26.19 27.26
N LEU A 8 -12.23 27.07 27.82
CA LEU A 8 -13.36 27.72 27.16
C LEU A 8 -13.26 29.24 27.40
N SER A 9 -13.90 30.01 26.50
CA SER A 9 -14.07 31.48 26.40
C SER A 9 -12.99 32.26 25.64
N GLY A 10 -13.30 33.12 24.64
CA GLY A 10 -14.60 33.68 24.21
C GLY A 10 -14.60 34.29 22.79
N MET A 11 -15.80 34.73 22.36
CA MET A 11 -16.19 35.18 21.00
C MET A 11 -16.33 36.72 20.84
N ALA A 12 -16.38 37.15 19.56
CA ALA A 12 -17.05 38.32 18.91
C ALA A 12 -16.34 39.70 18.98
N ALA A 13 -16.37 40.61 17.99
CA ALA A 13 -17.35 40.97 16.95
C ALA A 13 -16.66 41.67 15.72
N ALA A 14 -17.07 41.43 14.46
CA ALA A 14 -18.04 42.15 13.59
C ALA A 14 -17.53 43.41 12.85
N GLY A 15 -17.74 43.44 11.53
CA GLY A 15 -17.65 44.63 10.66
C GLY A 15 -18.32 44.39 9.30
N LEU A 16 -19.46 45.05 9.07
CA LEU A 16 -20.30 45.03 7.86
C LEU A 16 -19.97 46.23 6.94
N MET A 17 -20.08 46.05 5.62
CA MET A 17 -20.34 47.11 4.63
C MET A 17 -21.26 46.56 3.52
N HIS A 18 -22.22 47.37 3.06
CA HIS A 18 -23.37 47.03 2.17
C HIS A 18 -23.24 47.62 0.74
N GLY A 19 -23.88 46.97 -0.24
CA GLY A 19 -24.47 47.50 -1.51
C GLY A 19 -23.56 47.49 -2.75
N LEU A 20 -23.94 47.12 -3.99
CA LEU A 20 -25.22 47.04 -4.72
C LEU A 20 -25.06 46.13 -6.00
N PRO A 21 -26.11 45.85 -6.82
CA PRO A 21 -26.38 44.55 -7.41
C PRO A 21 -25.81 44.35 -8.82
N PHE A 22 -25.34 43.15 -9.14
CA PHE A 22 -25.18 42.70 -10.52
C PHE A 22 -25.58 41.22 -10.68
N ALA A 23 -26.18 40.95 -11.84
CA ALA A 23 -26.86 39.74 -12.28
C ALA A 23 -26.31 38.40 -11.76
N GLY A 24 -27.24 37.48 -11.45
CA GLY A 24 -27.05 36.29 -10.64
C GLY A 24 -25.92 35.32 -11.05
N PRO A 25 -25.18 34.76 -10.08
CA PRO A 25 -24.29 33.63 -10.30
C PRO A 25 -25.09 32.32 -10.18
N ASN A 26 -26.12 32.12 -11.00
CA ASN A 26 -26.89 30.87 -10.99
C ASN A 26 -26.69 29.99 -12.23
N ALA A 27 -25.70 30.33 -13.07
CA ALA A 27 -25.30 29.53 -14.22
C ALA A 27 -23.81 29.12 -14.23
N MET A 28 -22.98 29.61 -13.31
CA MET A 28 -21.54 29.24 -13.22
C MET A 28 -21.13 28.59 -11.89
N ALA A 29 -22.08 28.38 -10.96
CA ALA A 29 -21.86 27.62 -9.71
C ALA A 29 -22.25 26.12 -9.82
N LYS A 30 -22.34 25.59 -11.05
CA LYS A 30 -22.76 24.20 -11.38
C LYS A 30 -21.76 23.48 -12.28
N ALA A 31 -20.46 23.68 -12.11
CA ALA A 31 -19.54 22.60 -12.47
C ALA A 31 -19.75 21.49 -11.42
N GLN A 32 -20.75 20.63 -11.66
CA GLN A 32 -21.00 19.45 -10.86
C GLN A 32 -19.73 18.60 -10.79
N ASP A 33 -19.48 18.03 -9.63
CA ASP A 33 -18.42 17.05 -9.34
C ASP A 33 -18.62 15.80 -10.21
N ASP A 34 -18.07 15.81 -11.43
CA ASP A 34 -18.46 14.92 -12.53
C ASP A 34 -17.48 13.77 -12.78
N TRP A 35 -16.64 13.44 -11.80
CA TRP A 35 -15.58 12.43 -11.95
C TRP A 35 -16.12 11.05 -12.31
N ALA A 36 -17.32 10.71 -11.83
CA ALA A 36 -18.02 9.48 -12.19
C ALA A 36 -18.31 9.41 -13.69
N ARG A 37 -18.88 10.48 -14.27
CA ARG A 37 -19.15 10.55 -15.71
C ARG A 37 -17.86 10.58 -16.51
N LEU A 38 -16.90 11.42 -16.13
CA LEU A 38 -15.61 11.53 -16.83
C LEU A 38 -14.91 10.17 -16.92
N PHE A 39 -14.85 9.45 -15.79
CA PHE A 39 -14.26 8.11 -15.77
C PHE A 39 -15.04 7.12 -16.65
N LYS A 40 -16.38 7.15 -16.58
CA LYS A 40 -17.23 6.26 -17.38
C LYS A 40 -17.08 6.53 -18.89
N ASP A 41 -17.06 7.79 -19.29
CA ASP A 41 -16.87 8.21 -20.67
C ASP A 41 -15.48 7.74 -21.15
N ALA A 42 -14.42 7.96 -20.36
CA ALA A 42 -13.07 7.53 -20.70
C ALA A 42 -12.92 6.00 -20.76
N LEU A 43 -13.57 5.25 -19.87
CA LEU A 43 -13.52 3.78 -19.87
C LEU A 43 -14.12 3.18 -21.15
N ALA A 44 -15.13 3.83 -21.74
CA ALA A 44 -15.72 3.38 -22.99
C ALA A 44 -14.72 3.39 -24.17
N ASP A 45 -13.78 4.34 -24.14
CA ASP A 45 -12.77 4.53 -25.18
C ASP A 45 -11.41 3.89 -24.84
N ASN A 46 -11.14 3.63 -23.55
CA ASN A 46 -9.87 3.11 -23.07
C ASN A 46 -10.04 1.92 -22.10
N PRO A 47 -9.97 0.67 -22.61
CA PRO A 47 -10.08 -0.53 -21.79
C PRO A 47 -9.04 -0.63 -20.67
N LEU A 48 -7.89 0.04 -20.76
CA LEU A 48 -6.89 0.02 -19.67
C LEU A 48 -7.45 0.56 -18.36
N LEU A 49 -8.49 1.39 -18.40
CA LEU A 49 -9.15 1.90 -17.19
C LEU A 49 -9.96 0.84 -16.44
N LEU A 50 -10.19 -0.34 -17.01
CA LEU A 50 -11.02 -1.39 -16.43
C LEU A 50 -10.63 -1.73 -14.99
N GLY A 51 -9.33 -1.71 -14.70
CA GLY A 51 -8.80 -1.97 -13.36
C GLY A 51 -9.27 -1.01 -12.26
N TRP A 52 -9.71 0.19 -12.63
CA TRP A 52 -10.25 1.20 -11.71
C TRP A 52 -11.77 1.35 -11.81
N GLN A 53 -12.47 0.49 -12.55
CA GLN A 53 -13.93 0.54 -12.64
C GLN A 53 -14.57 0.32 -11.26
N GLY A 54 -14.08 -0.68 -10.53
CA GLY A 54 -14.57 -1.06 -9.22
C GLY A 54 -15.74 -2.05 -9.28
N VAL A 55 -16.27 -2.39 -8.10
CA VAL A 55 -17.40 -3.31 -7.91
C VAL A 55 -18.56 -2.63 -7.19
N ASP A 56 -19.75 -3.22 -7.29
CA ASP A 56 -20.97 -2.74 -6.62
C ASP A 56 -21.08 -3.19 -5.15
N GLY A 57 -20.18 -4.07 -4.71
CA GLY A 57 -20.11 -4.59 -3.35
C GLY A 57 -20.77 -5.96 -3.15
N ALA A 58 -21.32 -6.58 -4.20
CA ALA A 58 -21.73 -7.98 -4.15
C ALA A 58 -20.51 -8.91 -3.94
N PRO A 59 -20.66 -10.03 -3.22
CA PRO A 59 -19.60 -11.02 -3.14
C PRO A 59 -19.36 -11.65 -4.51
N LEU A 60 -18.10 -11.94 -4.83
CA LEU A 60 -17.70 -12.65 -6.03
C LEU A 60 -17.33 -14.08 -5.67
N GLU A 61 -17.81 -15.06 -6.41
CA GLU A 61 -17.44 -16.46 -6.24
C GLU A 61 -17.25 -17.11 -7.61
N SER A 62 -16.58 -18.25 -7.63
CA SER A 62 -16.36 -19.04 -8.85
C SER A 62 -16.41 -20.53 -8.55
N GLY A 63 -16.68 -21.31 -9.60
CA GLY A 63 -16.38 -22.74 -9.59
C GLY A 63 -14.88 -23.02 -9.61
N ALA A 64 -14.50 -24.25 -9.96
CA ALA A 64 -13.11 -24.52 -10.33
C ALA A 64 -12.75 -23.71 -11.58
N LEU A 65 -11.61 -23.02 -11.55
CA LEU A 65 -11.13 -22.21 -12.67
C LEU A 65 -10.46 -23.07 -13.73
N ASP A 66 -10.51 -22.60 -14.97
CA ASP A 66 -9.80 -23.21 -16.09
C ASP A 66 -8.30 -22.93 -15.95
N ILE A 67 -7.51 -24.00 -15.83
CA ILE A 67 -6.06 -23.93 -15.71
C ILE A 67 -5.43 -24.20 -17.07
N THR A 68 -4.58 -23.27 -17.52
CA THR A 68 -3.68 -23.47 -18.67
C THR A 68 -2.26 -23.66 -18.17
N GLY A 69 -1.50 -24.58 -18.76
CA GLY A 69 -0.14 -24.92 -18.33
C GLY A 69 -0.09 -26.01 -17.27
N ALA A 70 1.02 -26.12 -16.54
CA ALA A 70 1.28 -27.16 -15.56
C ALA A 70 1.34 -26.57 -14.15
N TRP A 71 0.22 -26.65 -13.41
CA TRP A 71 0.16 -26.16 -12.04
C TRP A 71 1.13 -26.94 -11.14
N PRO A 72 2.00 -26.29 -10.35
CA PRO A 72 2.92 -27.00 -9.46
C PRO A 72 2.16 -27.81 -8.42
N LYS A 73 2.44 -29.13 -8.34
CA LYS A 73 1.73 -30.04 -7.43
C LYS A 73 1.91 -29.69 -5.95
N ASP A 74 3.08 -29.16 -5.62
CA ASP A 74 3.47 -28.83 -4.25
C ASP A 74 3.06 -27.40 -3.83
N LEU A 75 2.40 -26.65 -4.73
CA LEU A 75 1.84 -25.34 -4.43
C LEU A 75 0.37 -25.50 -4.02
N SER A 76 0.14 -25.65 -2.71
CA SER A 76 -1.18 -25.76 -2.08
C SER A 76 -1.31 -24.73 -0.95
N GLY A 77 -2.47 -24.07 -0.86
CA GLY A 77 -2.70 -23.01 0.10
C GLY A 77 -3.72 -21.98 -0.36
N ARG A 78 -3.63 -20.79 0.23
CA ARG A 78 -4.51 -19.66 -0.06
C ARG A 78 -3.68 -18.44 -0.40
N PHE A 79 -3.88 -17.91 -1.60
CA PHE A 79 -3.37 -16.60 -1.99
C PHE A 79 -4.44 -15.55 -1.69
N PHE A 80 -4.12 -14.60 -0.83
CA PHE A 80 -4.98 -13.46 -0.50
C PHE A 80 -4.40 -12.19 -1.12
N ARG A 81 -5.27 -11.36 -1.70
CA ARG A 81 -4.96 -10.00 -2.15
C ARG A 81 -5.96 -9.04 -1.55
N ASN A 82 -5.48 -7.88 -1.11
CA ASN A 82 -6.33 -6.78 -0.68
C ASN A 82 -6.10 -5.56 -1.56
N GLY A 83 -7.10 -4.69 -1.61
CA GLY A 83 -7.10 -3.58 -2.53
C GLY A 83 -8.36 -2.72 -2.49
N PRO A 84 -8.29 -1.50 -3.03
CA PRO A 84 -9.44 -0.63 -3.23
C PRO A 84 -10.37 -1.23 -4.29
N ALA A 85 -11.68 -1.29 -4.00
CA ALA A 85 -12.63 -1.97 -4.89
C ALA A 85 -13.93 -1.21 -5.12
N ILE A 86 -14.43 -0.46 -4.13
CA ILE A 86 -15.59 0.42 -4.35
C ILE A 86 -15.09 1.84 -4.60
N HIS A 87 -14.92 2.19 -5.87
CA HIS A 87 -14.40 3.49 -6.29
C HIS A 87 -15.48 4.58 -6.40
N GLU A 88 -16.75 4.19 -6.46
CA GLU A 88 -17.88 5.11 -6.54
C GLU A 88 -18.98 4.70 -5.56
N ARG A 89 -19.53 5.68 -4.84
CA ARG A 89 -20.66 5.47 -3.92
C ARG A 89 -21.66 6.59 -4.03
N PHE A 90 -22.94 6.23 -4.11
CA PHE A 90 -24.05 7.18 -4.15
C PHE A 90 -23.91 8.22 -5.28
N GLY A 91 -23.45 7.76 -6.45
CA GLY A 91 -23.22 8.61 -7.63
C GLY A 91 -22.01 9.54 -7.51
N LYS A 92 -21.12 9.32 -6.52
CA LYS A 92 -19.91 10.10 -6.31
C LYS A 92 -18.68 9.21 -6.34
N ARG A 93 -17.79 9.49 -7.29
CA ARG A 93 -16.52 8.78 -7.44
C ARG A 93 -15.47 9.38 -6.52
N PHE A 94 -14.69 8.53 -5.85
CA PHE A 94 -13.54 8.98 -5.06
C PHE A 94 -12.48 9.60 -5.97
N ARG A 95 -11.78 10.61 -5.47
CA ARG A 95 -10.80 11.40 -6.22
C ARG A 95 -9.37 10.87 -6.11
N HIS A 96 -9.10 9.92 -5.24
CA HIS A 96 -7.78 9.28 -5.16
C HIS A 96 -7.96 7.77 -5.04
N TRP A 97 -7.09 7.00 -5.70
CA TRP A 97 -7.21 5.54 -5.74
C TRP A 97 -7.24 4.92 -4.33
N PHE A 98 -6.49 5.49 -3.40
CA PHE A 98 -6.39 5.04 -1.99
C PHE A 98 -7.67 5.24 -1.16
N ASP A 99 -8.66 6.01 -1.62
CA ASP A 99 -9.86 6.34 -0.81
C ASP A 99 -10.96 5.28 -0.84
N ALA A 100 -10.90 4.37 -1.81
CA ALA A 100 -11.95 3.39 -2.04
C ALA A 100 -12.01 2.33 -0.93
N ASP A 101 -13.22 1.81 -0.68
CA ASP A 101 -13.40 0.75 0.32
C ASP A 101 -12.69 -0.55 -0.12
N GLY A 102 -12.07 -1.25 0.83
CA GLY A 102 -11.23 -2.42 0.58
C GLY A 102 -12.00 -3.70 0.26
N MET A 103 -11.39 -4.59 -0.52
CA MET A 103 -11.90 -5.91 -0.87
C MET A 103 -10.80 -6.96 -0.82
N ILE A 104 -11.11 -8.07 -0.17
CA ILE A 104 -10.24 -9.24 -0.10
C ILE A 104 -10.61 -10.17 -1.26
N GLN A 105 -9.61 -10.54 -2.04
CA GLN A 105 -9.69 -11.59 -3.06
C GLN A 105 -8.90 -12.79 -2.53
N GLU A 106 -9.52 -13.96 -2.46
CA GLU A 106 -8.90 -15.22 -2.10
C GLU A 106 -8.91 -16.15 -3.29
N PHE A 107 -7.74 -16.69 -3.62
CA PHE A 107 -7.59 -17.84 -4.50
C PHE A 107 -7.18 -19.05 -3.66
N ARG A 108 -8.12 -19.98 -3.48
CA ARG A 108 -7.89 -21.24 -2.79
C ARG A 108 -7.35 -22.25 -3.78
N ILE A 109 -6.18 -22.80 -3.48
CA ILE A 109 -5.43 -23.71 -4.33
C ILE A 109 -5.30 -25.03 -3.57
N ALA A 110 -5.98 -26.07 -4.05
CA ALA A 110 -5.94 -27.38 -3.42
C ALA A 110 -6.20 -28.47 -4.45
N ASN A 111 -5.46 -29.57 -4.36
CA ASN A 111 -5.62 -30.75 -5.23
C ASN A 111 -5.59 -30.41 -6.73
N GLY A 112 -4.71 -29.48 -7.14
CA GLY A 112 -4.59 -29.03 -8.52
C GLY A 112 -5.78 -28.23 -9.05
N GLN A 113 -6.68 -27.77 -8.17
CA GLN A 113 -7.79 -26.88 -8.50
C GLN A 113 -7.57 -25.51 -7.88
N VAL A 114 -7.98 -24.47 -8.61
CA VAL A 114 -8.05 -23.10 -8.11
C VAL A 114 -9.52 -22.68 -8.06
N ARG A 115 -9.94 -22.06 -6.95
CA ARG A 115 -11.25 -21.41 -6.80
C ARG A 115 -11.04 -20.01 -6.24
N HIS A 116 -11.92 -19.09 -6.62
CA HIS A 116 -11.87 -17.71 -6.17
C HIS A 116 -13.09 -17.31 -5.35
N ARG A 117 -12.84 -16.50 -4.30
CA ARG A 117 -13.85 -15.77 -3.53
C ARG A 117 -13.38 -14.33 -3.32
N GLY A 118 -14.27 -13.37 -3.54
CA GLY A 118 -14.02 -11.94 -3.35
C GLY A 118 -15.07 -11.34 -2.43
N ARG A 119 -14.64 -10.56 -1.43
CA ARG A 119 -15.57 -9.91 -0.48
C ARG A 119 -15.11 -8.51 -0.10
N VAL A 120 -15.98 -7.53 -0.32
CA VAL A 120 -15.77 -6.16 0.19
C VAL A 120 -15.80 -6.19 1.71
N ILE A 121 -14.80 -5.56 2.32
CA ILE A 121 -14.63 -5.52 3.76
C ILE A 121 -15.70 -4.61 4.36
N ASP A 122 -16.44 -5.16 5.32
CA ASP A 122 -17.56 -4.47 5.94
C ASP A 122 -17.12 -3.55 7.09
N THR A 123 -16.41 -2.47 6.75
CA THR A 123 -15.84 -1.53 7.71
C THR A 123 -16.90 -0.64 8.38
N PRO A 124 -16.64 -0.09 9.58
CA PRO A 124 -17.53 0.87 10.23
C PRO A 124 -17.82 2.11 9.37
N LYS A 125 -16.84 2.60 8.60
CA LYS A 125 -17.02 3.67 7.61
C LYS A 125 -18.08 3.28 6.59
N ARG A 126 -17.91 2.12 5.95
CA ARG A 126 -18.81 1.64 4.89
C ARG A 126 -20.24 1.48 5.39
N ARG A 127 -20.42 0.85 6.56
CA ARG A 127 -21.74 0.67 7.20
C ARG A 127 -22.46 1.99 7.45
N GLN A 128 -21.76 2.98 8.01
CA GLN A 128 -22.34 4.29 8.31
C GLN A 128 -22.77 5.03 7.04
N GLU A 129 -21.92 5.03 6.02
CA GLU A 129 -22.22 5.66 4.73
C GLU A 129 -23.39 4.97 4.02
N THR A 130 -23.46 3.63 4.05
CA THR A 130 -24.59 2.86 3.50
C THR A 130 -25.88 3.18 4.24
N ALA A 131 -25.87 3.21 5.57
CA ALA A 131 -27.04 3.55 6.37
C ALA A 131 -27.52 4.99 6.12
N ALA A 132 -26.60 5.92 5.82
CA ALA A 132 -26.93 7.31 5.52
C ALA A 132 -27.32 7.56 4.04
N GLY A 133 -27.08 6.60 3.15
CA GLY A 133 -27.32 6.75 1.71
C GLY A 133 -26.43 7.81 1.04
N LYS A 134 -25.28 8.15 1.64
CA LYS A 134 -24.34 9.16 1.14
C LYS A 134 -22.93 8.95 1.70
N GLN A 135 -21.92 9.47 1.00
CA GLN A 135 -20.57 9.61 1.56
C GLN A 135 -20.61 10.53 2.79
N LEU A 136 -19.88 10.17 3.84
CA LEU A 136 -19.86 10.88 5.12
C LEU A 136 -18.48 11.39 5.51
N PHE A 137 -17.42 10.75 5.03
CA PHE A 137 -16.08 11.00 5.54
C PHE A 137 -15.13 11.41 4.43
N SER A 138 -14.36 12.49 4.65
CA SER A 138 -13.21 12.81 3.81
C SER A 138 -12.16 11.69 3.91
N GLY A 139 -11.58 11.35 2.78
CA GLY A 139 -10.48 10.38 2.68
C GLY A 139 -9.12 11.06 2.61
N PHE A 140 -8.15 10.29 2.11
CA PHE A 140 -6.81 10.72 1.75
C PHE A 140 -6.81 11.86 0.73
N GLY A 141 -7.51 11.71 -0.40
CA GLY A 141 -7.53 12.69 -1.50
C GLY A 141 -8.94 13.13 -1.94
N THR A 142 -9.99 12.68 -1.24
CA THR A 142 -11.38 13.04 -1.49
C THR A 142 -11.94 13.85 -0.33
N HIS A 143 -12.46 15.03 -0.60
CA HIS A 143 -13.14 15.85 0.40
C HIS A 143 -14.65 15.57 0.40
N VAL A 144 -15.23 15.41 1.59
CA VAL A 144 -16.67 15.28 1.82
C VAL A 144 -17.14 16.37 2.79
N SER A 145 -18.10 17.20 2.36
CA SER A 145 -18.65 18.28 3.18
C SER A 145 -19.79 17.80 4.11
N GLY A 146 -19.87 18.37 5.31
CA GLY A 146 -20.98 18.13 6.24
C GLY A 146 -21.02 16.73 6.85
N GLY A 147 -19.88 16.06 6.91
CA GLY A 147 -19.70 14.77 7.57
C GLY A 147 -19.80 14.83 9.10
N PRO A 148 -20.06 13.69 9.78
CA PRO A 148 -19.98 13.61 11.24
C PRO A 148 -18.53 13.76 11.72
N ALA A 149 -18.36 14.02 13.02
CA ALA A 149 -17.03 14.13 13.62
C ALA A 149 -16.25 12.80 13.56
N VAL A 150 -15.00 12.88 13.11
CA VAL A 150 -14.04 11.76 13.13
C VAL A 150 -13.57 11.53 14.55
N ARG A 151 -13.80 10.33 15.10
CA ARG A 151 -13.44 10.00 16.50
C ARG A 151 -12.02 9.45 16.65
N GLY A 152 -11.40 9.09 15.54
CA GLY A 152 -10.07 8.50 15.43
C GLY A 152 -9.90 7.83 14.06
N PRO A 153 -8.68 7.35 13.74
CA PRO A 153 -8.39 6.80 12.41
C PRO A 153 -9.31 5.66 11.99
N ASP A 154 -9.70 4.79 12.94
CA ASP A 154 -10.61 3.67 12.70
C ASP A 154 -12.02 4.07 12.22
N THR A 155 -12.39 5.36 12.37
CA THR A 155 -13.62 5.89 11.77
C THR A 155 -13.54 5.98 10.25
N LEU A 156 -12.32 6.20 9.72
CA LEU A 156 -12.01 6.40 8.31
C LEU A 156 -11.48 5.13 7.63
N ASN A 157 -11.18 4.09 8.41
CA ASN A 157 -10.47 2.91 7.97
C ASN A 157 -11.21 2.17 6.84
N THR A 158 -10.57 2.14 5.66
CA THR A 158 -11.04 1.45 4.45
C THR A 158 -10.52 0.01 4.35
N ALA A 159 -9.54 -0.36 5.18
CA ALA A 159 -8.90 -1.67 5.25
C ALA A 159 -8.42 -2.17 3.87
N ASN A 160 -7.84 -1.31 3.03
CA ASN A 160 -7.69 -1.56 1.60
C ASN A 160 -6.24 -1.74 1.09
N ILE A 161 -5.22 -1.76 1.95
CA ILE A 161 -3.82 -1.72 1.51
C ILE A 161 -3.21 -3.11 1.38
N SER A 162 -3.24 -3.90 2.46
CA SER A 162 -2.56 -5.21 2.47
C SER A 162 -3.24 -6.22 3.39
N MET A 163 -2.62 -7.40 3.50
CA MET A 163 -3.02 -8.48 4.38
C MET A 163 -1.86 -8.90 5.26
N LEU A 164 -2.16 -9.42 6.45
CA LEU A 164 -1.22 -10.06 7.36
C LEU A 164 -1.83 -11.34 7.90
N HIS A 165 -1.06 -12.43 7.88
CA HIS A 165 -1.36 -13.65 8.62
C HIS A 165 -0.29 -13.84 9.69
N HIS A 166 -0.66 -13.72 10.96
CA HIS A 166 0.29 -13.74 12.08
C HIS A 166 -0.41 -14.16 13.36
N GLY A 167 0.17 -15.08 14.13
CA GLY A 167 -0.45 -15.60 15.37
C GLY A 167 -1.84 -16.18 15.16
N ASP A 168 -2.03 -17.01 14.12
CA ASP A 168 -3.31 -17.60 13.69
C ASP A 168 -4.43 -16.62 13.29
N GLU A 169 -4.13 -15.32 13.26
CA GLU A 169 -5.06 -14.28 12.84
C GLU A 169 -4.79 -13.82 11.41
N LEU A 170 -5.84 -13.70 10.61
CA LEU A 170 -5.82 -13.00 9.34
C LEU A 170 -6.32 -11.57 9.53
N MET A 171 -5.59 -10.59 8.99
CA MET A 171 -5.88 -9.17 9.14
C MET A 171 -5.79 -8.43 7.82
N ALA A 172 -6.70 -7.49 7.58
CA ALA A 172 -6.63 -6.50 6.52
C ALA A 172 -6.07 -5.18 7.07
N LEU A 173 -5.08 -4.60 6.40
CA LEU A 173 -4.32 -3.45 6.91
C LEU A 173 -4.65 -2.15 6.17
N TRP A 174 -4.61 -1.04 6.92
CA TRP A 174 -4.71 0.33 6.44
C TRP A 174 -3.85 1.22 7.35
N GLU A 175 -2.85 1.88 6.78
CA GLU A 175 -1.66 2.38 7.49
C GLU A 175 -1.93 3.40 8.61
N ALA A 176 -3.05 4.13 8.54
CA ALA A 176 -3.37 5.18 9.50
C ALA A 176 -4.10 4.68 10.75
N GLY A 177 -4.56 3.42 10.79
CA GLY A 177 -5.39 2.90 11.89
C GLY A 177 -5.04 1.48 12.30
N SER A 178 -5.97 0.86 13.04
CA SER A 178 -5.83 -0.51 13.52
C SER A 178 -5.98 -1.52 12.37
N PRO A 179 -5.32 -2.69 12.44
CA PRO A 179 -5.64 -3.82 11.57
C PRO A 179 -7.11 -4.25 11.75
N THR A 180 -7.78 -4.61 10.67
CA THR A 180 -9.13 -5.21 10.71
C THR A 180 -9.01 -6.72 10.75
N LEU A 181 -9.53 -7.39 11.78
CA LEU A 181 -9.53 -8.86 11.87
C LEU A 181 -10.46 -9.44 10.81
N ILE A 182 -10.02 -10.51 10.15
CA ILE A 182 -10.74 -11.19 9.08
C ILE A 182 -10.87 -12.67 9.44
N ASN A 183 -12.08 -13.21 9.34
CA ASN A 183 -12.28 -14.66 9.40
C ASN A 183 -11.82 -15.29 8.07
N ALA A 184 -10.75 -16.09 8.11
CA ALA A 184 -10.15 -16.67 6.90
C ALA A 184 -11.06 -17.63 6.11
N GLU A 185 -12.08 -18.20 6.75
CA GLU A 185 -13.01 -19.13 6.09
C GLU A 185 -14.16 -18.42 5.36
N THR A 186 -14.56 -17.23 5.82
CA THR A 186 -15.73 -16.50 5.31
C THR A 186 -15.40 -15.13 4.73
N LEU A 187 -14.17 -14.66 4.90
CA LEU A 187 -13.69 -13.31 4.61
C LEU A 187 -14.47 -12.21 5.36
N ALA A 188 -15.21 -12.55 6.42
CA ALA A 188 -15.97 -11.59 7.20
C ALA A 188 -15.05 -10.76 8.12
N ALA A 189 -15.26 -9.44 8.15
CA ALA A 189 -14.59 -8.55 9.10
C ALA A 189 -15.12 -8.75 10.53
N ASN A 190 -14.21 -8.85 11.50
CA ASN A 190 -14.49 -9.12 12.91
C ASN A 190 -13.87 -8.07 13.84
N GLY A 191 -14.14 -6.80 13.57
CA GLY A 191 -13.63 -5.69 14.36
C GLY A 191 -12.13 -5.43 14.14
N PHE A 192 -11.55 -4.64 15.04
CA PHE A 192 -10.15 -4.21 14.95
C PHE A 192 -9.27 -4.99 15.91
N LYS A 193 -8.07 -5.36 15.46
CA LYS A 193 -7.01 -5.89 16.32
C LYS A 193 -6.61 -4.81 17.31
N GLN A 194 -6.58 -5.18 18.58
CA GLN A 194 -6.02 -4.36 19.65
C GLN A 194 -4.73 -5.03 20.09
N TRP A 195 -3.59 -4.46 19.68
CA TRP A 195 -2.27 -4.98 20.05
C TRP A 195 -2.01 -4.88 21.55
N LEU A 196 -2.39 -3.76 22.15
CA LEU A 196 -2.38 -3.53 23.61
C LEU A 196 -3.61 -2.70 23.98
N PRO A 197 -4.15 -2.80 25.22
CA PRO A 197 -5.30 -2.01 25.67
C PRO A 197 -5.13 -0.50 25.46
N ASP A 198 -3.93 0.02 25.74
CA ASP A 198 -3.61 1.45 25.62
C ASP A 198 -3.32 1.90 24.18
N LEU A 199 -3.24 0.98 23.23
CA LEU A 199 -2.98 1.23 21.81
C LEU A 199 -4.21 1.00 20.92
N LYS A 200 -5.41 1.01 21.50
CA LYS A 200 -6.64 0.94 20.73
C LYS A 200 -6.74 2.10 19.74
N GLY A 201 -6.87 1.80 18.45
CA GLY A 201 -6.93 2.82 17.40
C GLY A 201 -5.57 3.39 17.00
N ALA A 202 -4.47 2.84 17.53
CA ALA A 202 -3.12 3.26 17.15
C ALA A 202 -2.82 2.82 15.71
N PRO A 203 -2.16 3.67 14.91
CA PRO A 203 -1.74 3.34 13.56
C PRO A 203 -0.84 2.10 13.55
N PHE A 204 -1.00 1.27 12.52
CA PHE A 204 -0.17 0.11 12.25
C PHE A 204 0.09 0.03 10.74
N THR A 205 1.35 -0.08 10.35
CA THR A 205 1.79 -0.09 8.95
C THR A 205 1.10 -1.22 8.19
N ALA A 206 0.82 -0.97 6.92
CA ALA A 206 0.40 -2.00 6.00
C ALA A 206 1.55 -2.88 5.50
N HIS A 207 2.79 -2.63 5.93
CA HIS A 207 3.98 -3.35 5.47
C HIS A 207 4.83 -3.93 6.61
N PRO A 208 4.24 -4.69 7.54
CA PRO A 208 5.03 -5.31 8.61
C PRO A 208 6.06 -6.28 8.02
N LYS A 209 7.19 -6.46 8.70
CA LYS A 209 8.29 -7.34 8.28
C LYS A 209 8.42 -8.49 9.26
N THR A 210 8.36 -9.71 8.75
CA THR A 210 8.58 -10.93 9.53
C THR A 210 10.05 -11.30 9.46
N ASP A 211 10.70 -11.43 10.60
CA ASP A 211 12.05 -11.99 10.69
C ASP A 211 12.01 -13.51 10.39
N PRO A 212 13.12 -14.13 9.97
CA PRO A 212 13.16 -15.56 9.69
C PRO A 212 12.78 -16.48 10.86
N ASP A 213 12.85 -15.98 12.10
CA ASP A 213 12.41 -16.71 13.31
C ASP A 213 10.89 -16.65 13.55
N GLY A 214 10.16 -15.94 12.69
CA GLY A 214 8.71 -15.74 12.77
C GLY A 214 8.28 -14.55 13.62
N THR A 215 9.19 -13.83 14.27
CA THR A 215 8.84 -12.56 14.94
C THR A 215 8.49 -11.49 13.91
N LEU A 216 7.64 -10.54 14.31
CA LEU A 216 7.11 -9.50 13.45
C LEU A 216 7.53 -8.13 13.98
N TRP A 217 8.13 -7.36 13.08
CA TRP A 217 8.38 -5.94 13.26
C TRP A 217 7.35 -5.14 12.49
N ALA A 218 6.89 -4.05 13.08
CA ALA A 218 5.99 -3.11 12.43
C ALA A 218 6.24 -1.71 12.96
N PHE A 219 5.72 -0.70 12.26
CA PHE A 219 5.64 0.64 12.80
C PHE A 219 4.24 1.21 12.65
N GLY A 220 3.95 2.29 13.36
CA GLY A 220 2.82 3.16 13.12
C GLY A 220 3.30 4.61 13.13
N TYR A 221 2.59 5.51 12.47
CA TYR A 221 2.93 6.94 12.54
C TYR A 221 1.69 7.78 12.78
N SER A 222 1.86 8.83 13.59
CA SER A 222 0.84 9.87 13.73
C SER A 222 1.48 11.23 13.48
N ALA A 223 0.90 11.99 12.56
CA ALA A 223 1.35 13.36 12.28
C ALA A 223 0.84 14.38 13.31
N LEU A 224 -0.23 14.07 14.06
CA LEU A 224 -0.93 14.99 14.96
C LEU A 224 -1.26 14.34 16.33
N PRO A 225 -1.31 15.11 17.43
CA PRO A 225 -0.92 16.50 17.54
C PRO A 225 0.61 16.69 17.55
N ARG A 226 1.39 15.66 17.88
CA ARG A 226 2.86 15.68 17.84
C ARG A 226 3.36 14.54 16.95
N PRO A 227 4.21 14.81 15.94
CA PRO A 227 4.68 13.77 15.05
C PRO A 227 5.43 12.67 15.83
N THR A 228 4.94 11.45 15.71
CA THR A 228 5.42 10.30 16.50
C THR A 228 5.42 9.05 15.65
N LEU A 229 6.48 8.25 15.75
CA LEU A 229 6.55 6.89 15.26
C LEU A 229 6.34 5.93 16.44
N LEU A 230 5.58 4.86 16.22
CA LEU A 230 5.47 3.71 17.11
C LEU A 230 6.23 2.56 16.46
N LEU A 231 7.11 1.88 17.18
CA LEU A 231 7.83 0.70 16.72
C LEU A 231 7.31 -0.50 17.50
N TYR A 232 6.80 -1.51 16.82
CA TYR A 232 6.20 -2.71 17.40
C TYR A 232 7.14 -3.90 17.19
N HIS A 233 7.29 -4.71 18.24
CA HIS A 233 7.86 -6.04 18.18
C HIS A 233 6.83 -7.05 18.70
N VAL A 234 6.44 -7.99 17.85
CA VAL A 234 5.43 -9.02 18.16
C VAL A 234 6.07 -10.38 17.93
N ASP A 235 5.86 -11.33 18.83
CA ASP A 235 6.38 -12.69 18.64
C ASP A 235 5.59 -13.48 17.60
N ALA A 236 6.07 -14.67 17.23
CA ALA A 236 5.45 -15.53 16.24
C ALA A 236 4.00 -15.98 16.59
N GLN A 237 3.62 -15.92 17.87
CA GLN A 237 2.28 -16.26 18.35
C GLN A 237 1.32 -15.07 18.33
N GLY A 238 1.80 -13.87 17.98
CA GLY A 238 0.98 -12.67 17.91
C GLY A 238 0.95 -11.84 19.20
N GLU A 239 1.81 -12.17 20.17
CA GLU A 239 1.91 -11.43 21.43
C GLU A 239 2.92 -10.29 21.33
N VAL A 240 2.53 -9.10 21.81
CA VAL A 240 3.38 -7.92 21.78
C VAL A 240 4.51 -8.05 22.80
N LYS A 241 5.76 -8.07 22.33
CA LYS A 241 6.95 -8.08 23.18
C LYS A 241 7.33 -6.69 23.65
N SER A 242 7.29 -5.71 22.75
CA SER A 242 7.58 -4.32 23.07
C SER A 242 6.95 -3.36 22.08
N VAL A 243 6.69 -2.14 22.56
CA VAL A 243 6.34 -0.99 21.73
C VAL A 243 7.16 0.21 22.19
N ALA A 244 7.84 0.89 21.27
CA ALA A 244 8.59 2.11 21.55
C ALA A 244 7.98 3.30 20.80
N ALA A 245 7.89 4.45 21.46
CA ALA A 245 7.46 5.69 20.83
C ALA A 245 8.65 6.61 20.56
N VAL A 246 8.84 7.01 19.30
CA VAL A 246 9.91 7.89 18.85
C VAL A 246 9.31 9.20 18.38
N LYS A 247 9.64 10.29 19.06
CA LYS A 247 9.22 11.63 18.65
C LYS A 247 10.07 12.07 17.47
N VAL A 248 9.44 12.62 16.44
CA VAL A 248 10.09 13.11 15.23
C VAL A 248 9.63 14.54 14.94
N ASP A 249 10.40 15.28 14.14
CA ASP A 249 10.02 16.64 13.76
C ASP A 249 8.88 16.64 12.74
N TYR A 250 8.89 15.64 11.86
CA TYR A 250 7.84 15.32 10.90
C TYR A 250 7.86 13.82 10.62
N THR A 251 6.72 13.25 10.21
CA THR A 251 6.66 11.82 9.84
C THR A 251 7.07 11.60 8.38
N GLY A 252 6.76 12.52 7.47
CA GLY A 252 7.14 12.36 6.06
C GLY A 252 6.22 11.41 5.28
N LEU A 253 5.10 10.97 5.86
CA LEU A 253 4.23 9.92 5.29
C LEU A 253 5.03 8.65 4.92
N PRO A 254 5.70 8.02 5.91
CA PRO A 254 6.47 6.81 5.64
C PRO A 254 5.50 5.66 5.39
N HIS A 255 5.50 5.11 4.18
CA HIS A 255 4.59 4.04 3.78
C HIS A 255 5.11 2.65 4.18
N ASP A 256 6.40 2.43 4.01
CA ASP A 256 7.08 1.15 4.22
C ASP A 256 8.42 1.37 4.95
N PHE A 257 9.06 0.28 5.37
CA PHE A 257 10.32 0.29 6.10
C PHE A 257 11.13 -1.00 5.84
N VAL A 258 12.33 -1.10 6.39
CA VAL A 258 13.13 -2.33 6.32
C VAL A 258 13.66 -2.73 7.70
N VAL A 259 13.98 -4.00 7.83
CA VAL A 259 14.69 -4.55 8.99
C VAL A 259 16.02 -5.14 8.55
N THR A 260 16.97 -5.25 9.46
CA THR A 260 18.17 -6.08 9.35
C THR A 260 18.19 -7.10 10.48
N ALA A 261 19.22 -7.94 10.56
CA ALA A 261 19.43 -8.83 11.70
C ALA A 261 19.39 -8.10 13.06
N LYS A 262 19.80 -6.82 13.14
CA LYS A 262 19.85 -6.08 14.43
C LYS A 262 19.08 -4.77 14.46
N HIS A 263 18.59 -4.27 13.33
CA HIS A 263 18.00 -2.93 13.27
C HIS A 263 16.61 -2.91 12.65
N VAL A 264 15.79 -1.99 13.14
CA VAL A 264 14.61 -1.46 12.44
C VAL A 264 15.02 -0.15 11.78
N VAL A 265 14.73 0.02 10.49
CA VAL A 265 15.14 1.19 9.71
C VAL A 265 13.91 1.84 9.08
N ILE A 266 13.54 3.02 9.57
CA ILE A 266 12.43 3.82 9.03
C ILE A 266 13.00 4.99 8.22
N ILE A 267 12.55 5.13 6.98
CA ILE A 267 13.02 6.16 6.05
C ILE A 267 11.89 7.17 5.86
N LEU A 268 12.15 8.44 6.19
CA LEU A 268 11.18 9.53 6.24
C LEU A 268 11.47 10.48 5.07
N PRO A 269 10.67 10.46 3.98
CA PRO A 269 10.86 11.39 2.89
C PRO A 269 10.41 12.80 3.30
N PRO A 270 10.90 13.87 2.62
CA PRO A 270 10.59 15.24 2.99
C PRO A 270 9.20 15.70 2.48
N LEU A 271 8.16 14.93 2.80
CA LEU A 271 6.77 15.25 2.52
C LEU A 271 6.06 15.71 3.79
N ILE A 272 5.97 17.03 3.97
CA ILE A 272 5.60 17.65 5.23
C ILE A 272 4.12 17.97 5.26
N LEU A 273 3.43 17.60 6.34
CA LEU A 273 2.05 18.01 6.57
C LEU A 273 1.99 19.49 7.00
N ASP A 274 1.40 20.33 6.16
CA ASP A 274 1.04 21.71 6.47
C ASP A 274 -0.25 21.72 7.29
N ARG A 275 -0.10 22.02 8.58
CA ARG A 275 -1.18 21.95 9.56
C ARG A 275 -2.20 23.06 9.41
N ASP A 276 -1.75 24.21 8.95
CA ASP A 276 -2.61 25.38 8.75
C ASP A 276 -3.46 25.15 7.51
N ALA A 277 -2.86 24.64 6.43
CA ALA A 277 -3.60 24.22 5.23
C ALA A 277 -4.66 23.16 5.55
N LEU A 278 -4.39 22.21 6.46
CA LEU A 278 -5.37 21.19 6.86
C LEU A 278 -6.63 21.77 7.53
N GLN A 279 -6.58 23.00 8.06
CA GLN A 279 -7.75 23.68 8.62
C GLN A 279 -8.57 24.43 7.56
N GLU A 280 -8.05 24.58 6.34
CA GLU A 280 -8.75 25.29 5.28
C GLU A 280 -9.95 24.49 4.75
N PRO A 281 -11.06 25.17 4.40
CA PRO A 281 -12.22 24.50 3.82
C PRO A 281 -11.88 23.77 2.52
N ASN A 282 -12.40 22.56 2.35
CA ASN A 282 -12.24 21.72 1.15
C ASN A 282 -10.81 21.19 0.90
N VAL A 283 -9.88 21.32 1.84
CA VAL A 283 -8.55 20.71 1.78
C VAL A 283 -8.61 19.27 2.30
N THR A 284 -8.01 18.33 1.57
CA THR A 284 -7.87 16.93 1.98
C THR A 284 -6.56 16.69 2.72
N PHE A 285 -6.39 15.50 3.31
CA PHE A 285 -5.13 15.12 3.94
C PHE A 285 -3.96 15.24 2.94
N LEU A 286 -4.12 14.73 1.71
CA LEU A 286 -3.11 14.85 0.66
C LEU A 286 -2.88 16.32 0.25
N ASP A 287 -3.94 17.10 0.03
CA ASP A 287 -3.82 18.50 -0.40
C ASP A 287 -3.08 19.37 0.64
N ALA A 288 -3.02 18.95 1.90
CA ALA A 288 -2.25 19.60 2.96
C ALA A 288 -0.77 19.20 3.02
N HIS A 289 -0.29 18.25 2.20
CA HIS A 289 1.12 17.89 2.17
C HIS A 289 1.93 18.79 1.23
N ARG A 290 3.19 19.05 1.60
CA ARG A 290 4.14 19.88 0.87
C ARG A 290 5.44 19.12 0.67
N TRP A 291 5.89 19.00 -0.57
CA TRP A 291 7.19 18.44 -0.91
C TRP A 291 8.29 19.47 -0.64
N GLN A 292 9.25 19.16 0.23
CA GLN A 292 10.32 20.06 0.68
C GLN A 292 11.72 19.40 0.51
N PRO A 293 12.16 19.15 -0.74
CA PRO A 293 13.38 18.37 -1.01
C PRO A 293 14.65 18.96 -0.40
N GLU A 294 14.68 20.25 -0.08
CA GLU A 294 15.76 20.92 0.64
C GLU A 294 16.04 20.34 2.04
N LEU A 295 15.07 19.64 2.65
CA LEU A 295 15.23 18.98 3.95
C LEU A 295 16.00 17.65 3.86
N GLY A 296 16.18 17.10 2.65
CA GLY A 296 16.70 15.75 2.46
C GLY A 296 15.79 14.65 3.01
N THR A 297 16.19 13.40 2.83
CA THR A 297 15.47 12.23 3.38
C THR A 297 16.12 11.84 4.70
N ARG A 298 15.34 11.67 5.77
CA ARG A 298 15.87 11.26 7.08
C ARG A 298 15.72 9.76 7.30
N VAL A 299 16.70 9.15 7.95
CA VAL A 299 16.67 7.71 8.26
C VAL A 299 16.81 7.50 9.75
N LEU A 300 15.80 6.93 10.39
CA LEU A 300 15.85 6.42 11.75
C LEU A 300 16.35 4.98 11.72
N ILE A 301 17.38 4.68 12.53
CA ILE A 301 17.94 3.34 12.68
C ILE A 301 17.90 3.01 14.18
N ALA A 302 17.04 2.07 14.56
CA ALA A 302 16.81 1.65 15.94
C ALA A 302 17.30 0.22 16.17
N ASP A 303 17.96 -0.03 17.29
CA ASP A 303 18.45 -1.36 17.67
C ASP A 303 17.27 -2.26 18.13
N LYS A 304 17.14 -3.45 17.55
CA LYS A 304 16.10 -4.43 17.89
C LYS A 304 16.21 -4.92 19.34
N SER A 305 17.42 -4.98 19.89
CA SER A 305 17.66 -5.41 21.27
C SER A 305 17.27 -4.34 22.30
N ASP A 306 17.27 -3.07 21.89
CA ASP A 306 16.90 -1.93 22.71
C ASP A 306 16.47 -0.77 21.82
N LEU A 307 15.17 -0.64 21.58
CA LEU A 307 14.59 0.36 20.69
C LEU A 307 14.83 1.82 21.13
N SER A 308 15.35 2.04 22.35
CA SER A 308 15.78 3.38 22.79
C SER A 308 17.15 3.77 22.21
N LYS A 309 17.97 2.80 21.80
CA LYS A 309 19.24 3.04 21.11
C LYS A 309 18.97 3.30 19.64
N GLN A 310 19.04 4.58 19.30
CA GLN A 310 18.71 5.08 17.97
C GLN A 310 19.87 5.91 17.43
N ARG A 311 20.06 5.84 16.12
CA ARG A 311 20.88 6.79 15.37
C ARG A 311 20.12 7.30 14.17
N TRP A 312 20.53 8.48 13.71
CA TRP A 312 19.97 9.13 12.54
C TRP A 312 21.03 9.25 11.45
N ALA A 313 20.61 9.15 10.20
CA ALA A 313 21.39 9.46 9.01
C ALA A 313 20.54 10.27 8.04
N GLN A 314 21.19 10.93 7.08
CA GLN A 314 20.52 11.56 5.95
C GLN A 314 20.80 10.84 4.63
N LEU A 315 19.88 10.99 3.70
CA LEU A 315 20.01 10.60 2.30
C LEU A 315 19.63 11.80 1.42
N PRO A 316 20.05 11.83 0.14
CA PRO A 316 19.50 12.75 -0.84
C PRO A 316 17.95 12.71 -0.86
N PRO A 317 17.28 13.82 -1.18
CA PRO A 317 15.82 13.85 -1.19
C PRO A 317 15.26 12.94 -2.27
N GLY A 318 14.21 12.21 -1.92
CA GLY A 318 13.39 11.47 -2.87
C GLY A 318 12.16 10.89 -2.20
N PHE A 319 11.26 10.35 -3.00
CA PHE A 319 10.04 9.71 -2.55
C PHE A 319 10.09 8.23 -2.92
N PHE A 320 9.35 7.41 -2.19
CA PHE A 320 9.31 5.95 -2.39
C PHE A 320 8.08 5.41 -1.66
N PHE A 321 7.46 4.40 -2.26
CA PHE A 321 6.44 3.62 -1.57
C PHE A 321 7.06 2.37 -0.96
N HIS A 322 7.71 1.52 -1.76
CA HIS A 322 8.20 0.22 -1.28
C HIS A 322 9.72 0.09 -1.22
N HIS A 323 10.14 -0.79 -0.33
CA HIS A 323 11.51 -1.22 -0.14
C HIS A 323 11.65 -2.70 -0.52
N GLY A 324 12.81 -3.07 -1.05
CA GLY A 324 13.14 -4.47 -1.31
C GLY A 324 13.46 -5.19 -0.01
N ASN A 325 14.67 -4.99 0.51
CA ASN A 325 15.15 -5.61 1.73
C ASN A 325 16.37 -4.85 2.28
N ALA A 326 16.89 -5.24 3.45
CA ALA A 326 18.10 -4.67 4.03
C ALA A 326 18.95 -5.70 4.78
N TRP A 327 20.25 -5.43 4.90
CA TRP A 327 21.18 -6.26 5.66
C TRP A 327 22.36 -5.44 6.20
N GLU A 328 23.13 -6.06 7.09
CA GLU A 328 24.36 -5.48 7.66
C GLU A 328 25.61 -6.08 7.01
N GLU A 329 26.56 -5.23 6.67
CA GLU A 329 27.93 -5.60 6.32
C GLU A 329 28.78 -5.81 7.59
N ALA A 330 29.93 -6.48 7.46
CA ALA A 330 30.82 -6.77 8.58
C ALA A 330 31.36 -5.52 9.28
N ASP A 331 31.46 -4.40 8.56
CA ASP A 331 31.91 -3.10 9.09
C ASP A 331 30.77 -2.29 9.76
N GLY A 332 29.57 -2.84 9.84
CA GLY A 332 28.37 -2.19 10.39
C GLY A 332 27.61 -1.31 9.41
N THR A 333 28.05 -1.21 8.15
CA THR A 333 27.28 -0.53 7.09
C THR A 333 25.97 -1.27 6.86
N ILE A 334 24.86 -0.55 6.91
CA ILE A 334 23.56 -1.10 6.49
C ILE A 334 23.43 -0.90 4.97
N ARG A 335 23.06 -1.96 4.27
CA ARG A 335 22.67 -1.96 2.86
C ARG A 335 21.18 -2.16 2.76
N LEU A 336 20.53 -1.47 1.85
CA LEU A 336 19.11 -1.68 1.56
C LEU A 336 18.77 -1.36 0.12
N ASP A 337 17.64 -1.88 -0.34
CA ASP A 337 17.09 -1.66 -1.67
C ASP A 337 15.73 -0.97 -1.57
N LEU A 338 15.42 -0.06 -2.50
CA LEU A 338 14.11 0.57 -2.58
C LEU A 338 13.69 0.99 -3.99
N CYS A 339 12.41 1.29 -4.14
CA CYS A 339 11.80 1.84 -5.34
C CYS A 339 11.80 3.37 -5.25
N TRP A 340 12.92 4.00 -5.62
CA TRP A 340 13.15 5.43 -5.45
C TRP A 340 12.63 6.26 -6.62
N SER A 341 11.94 7.36 -6.32
CA SER A 341 11.54 8.39 -7.26
C SER A 341 12.10 9.75 -6.84
N LYS A 342 12.28 10.64 -7.82
CA LYS A 342 12.81 11.99 -7.60
C LYS A 342 11.84 12.91 -6.84
N GLY A 343 10.54 12.61 -6.90
CA GLY A 343 9.50 13.33 -6.19
C GLY A 343 8.18 12.55 -6.11
N PRO A 344 7.17 13.10 -5.44
CA PRO A 344 5.89 12.42 -5.18
C PRO A 344 4.85 12.59 -6.30
N ASP A 345 5.25 12.83 -7.55
CA ASP A 345 4.33 13.16 -8.65
C ASP A 345 3.33 12.02 -8.95
N LEU A 346 3.72 10.76 -8.70
CA LEU A 346 2.83 9.59 -8.77
C LEU A 346 1.67 9.74 -7.77
N LEU A 347 1.98 10.08 -6.51
CA LEU A 347 1.02 10.27 -5.42
C LEU A 347 0.06 11.43 -5.69
N PHE A 348 0.59 12.61 -6.05
CA PHE A 348 -0.25 13.81 -6.24
C PHE A 348 -0.99 13.83 -7.59
N GLY A 349 -0.41 13.21 -8.61
CA GLY A 349 -0.85 13.27 -10.00
C GLY A 349 -1.50 11.98 -10.47
N ALA A 350 -0.69 11.01 -10.92
CA ALA A 350 -1.18 9.85 -11.67
C ALA A 350 -2.24 9.03 -10.89
N LEU A 351 -2.06 8.79 -9.58
CA LEU A 351 -3.03 8.07 -8.75
C LEU A 351 -4.35 8.83 -8.50
N ARG A 352 -4.34 10.15 -8.68
CA ARG A 352 -5.52 11.02 -8.64
C ARG A 352 -6.19 11.11 -10.02
N ASN A 353 -5.39 11.30 -11.08
CA ASN A 353 -5.87 11.47 -12.45
C ASN A 353 -6.56 10.21 -12.99
N VAL A 354 -6.05 9.01 -12.66
CA VAL A 354 -6.68 7.77 -13.12
C VAL A 354 -8.10 7.62 -12.60
N MET A 355 -8.41 8.20 -11.44
CA MET A 355 -9.75 8.18 -10.85
C MET A 355 -10.76 9.06 -11.59
N ARG A 356 -10.34 9.94 -12.50
CA ARG A 356 -11.23 10.65 -13.43
C ARG A 356 -11.16 10.14 -14.87
N GLY A 357 -10.39 9.08 -15.13
CA GLY A 357 -10.24 8.46 -16.45
C GLY A 357 -8.96 8.81 -17.18
N ASP A 358 -8.03 9.54 -16.56
CA ASP A 358 -6.79 9.99 -17.21
C ASP A 358 -5.59 9.16 -16.73
N ILE A 359 -5.06 8.30 -17.60
CA ILE A 359 -3.77 7.63 -17.37
C ILE A 359 -2.67 8.58 -17.81
N THR A 360 -1.97 9.19 -16.84
CA THR A 360 -0.88 10.15 -17.08
C THR A 360 0.47 9.56 -16.68
N PRO A 361 1.58 9.94 -17.35
CA PRO A 361 2.92 9.54 -16.94
C PRO A 361 3.24 9.95 -15.50
N ALA A 362 4.08 9.16 -14.83
CA ALA A 362 4.46 9.38 -13.44
C ALA A 362 5.49 10.51 -13.24
N GLY A 363 6.18 10.97 -14.29
CA GLY A 363 7.11 12.11 -14.20
C GLY A 363 8.25 11.87 -13.19
N ASN A 364 8.49 12.81 -12.27
CA ASN A 364 9.48 12.61 -11.20
C ASN A 364 9.03 11.54 -10.17
N GLY A 365 7.79 11.08 -10.24
CA GLY A 365 7.22 9.99 -9.44
C GLY A 365 7.47 8.60 -9.99
N SER A 366 8.19 8.48 -11.10
CA SER A 366 8.57 7.18 -11.68
C SER A 366 9.50 6.43 -10.72
N PRO A 367 9.13 5.23 -10.25
CA PRO A 367 9.93 4.50 -9.28
C PRO A 367 11.01 3.68 -9.98
N HIS A 368 12.25 3.85 -9.56
CA HIS A 368 13.41 3.12 -10.05
C HIS A 368 14.01 2.28 -8.94
N TYR A 369 14.52 1.10 -9.28
CA TYR A 369 15.31 0.32 -8.33
C TYR A 369 16.54 1.14 -7.93
N ALA A 370 16.78 1.27 -6.63
CA ALA A 370 17.95 1.93 -6.07
C ALA A 370 18.55 1.11 -4.93
N SER A 371 19.88 1.09 -4.88
CA SER A 371 20.64 0.51 -3.77
C SER A 371 21.18 1.62 -2.87
N VAL A 372 21.11 1.42 -1.56
CA VAL A 372 21.51 2.40 -0.55
C VAL A 372 22.59 1.81 0.35
N LYS A 373 23.51 2.67 0.77
CA LYS A 373 24.51 2.37 1.80
C LYS A 373 24.39 3.38 2.93
N LEU A 374 24.30 2.90 4.16
CA LEU A 374 24.22 3.70 5.39
C LEU A 374 25.38 3.32 6.33
N PRO A 375 26.56 3.93 6.16
CA PRO A 375 27.71 3.66 7.03
C PRO A 375 27.43 4.07 8.48
N PRO A 376 28.11 3.47 9.47
CA PRO A 376 28.02 3.91 10.86
C PRO A 376 28.49 5.36 11.02
N GLY A 377 27.67 6.19 11.68
CA GLY A 377 28.03 7.57 12.04
C GLY A 377 28.20 8.54 10.88
N ARG A 378 27.73 8.19 9.67
CA ARG A 378 27.78 9.05 8.48
C ARG A 378 26.44 9.04 7.76
N ASP A 379 26.25 10.04 6.91
CA ASP A 379 25.12 10.08 5.98
C ASP A 379 25.27 8.99 4.91
N GLY A 380 24.11 8.57 4.40
CA GLY A 380 24.03 7.53 3.40
C GLY A 380 24.25 8.03 1.99
N VAL A 381 24.45 7.06 1.10
CA VAL A 381 24.51 7.27 -0.34
C VAL A 381 23.47 6.38 -1.02
N ILE A 382 22.89 6.89 -2.10
CA ILE A 382 21.95 6.19 -2.95
C ILE A 382 22.52 6.07 -4.36
N ASP A 383 22.41 4.88 -4.93
CA ASP A 383 22.76 4.56 -6.30
C ASP A 383 21.50 4.08 -7.03
N VAL A 384 21.01 4.90 -7.95
CA VAL A 384 19.73 4.70 -8.63
C VAL A 384 20.00 4.06 -9.99
N SER A 385 19.40 2.90 -10.23
CA SER A 385 19.48 2.22 -11.52
C SER A 385 18.56 2.89 -12.56
N GLY A 386 18.77 2.58 -13.84
CA GLY A 386 17.84 2.97 -14.90
C GLY A 386 16.54 2.16 -14.93
N ASP A 387 16.45 1.10 -14.12
CA ASP A 387 15.37 0.12 -14.21
C ASP A 387 14.15 0.57 -13.40
N VAL A 388 12.99 0.71 -14.06
CA VAL A 388 11.72 0.92 -13.36
C VAL A 388 11.39 -0.30 -12.54
N MET A 389 11.08 -0.09 -11.27
CA MET A 389 10.71 -1.18 -10.39
C MET A 389 9.77 -0.70 -9.29
N GLU A 390 8.75 -1.49 -9.00
CA GLU A 390 7.78 -1.29 -7.93
C GLU A 390 7.33 -2.66 -7.37
N PHE A 391 6.61 -2.69 -6.25
CA PHE A 391 6.06 -3.88 -5.61
C PHE A 391 7.15 -4.94 -5.36
N THR A 392 8.29 -4.50 -4.84
CA THR A 392 9.46 -5.35 -4.67
C THR A 392 9.21 -6.45 -3.63
N LYS A 393 9.74 -7.64 -3.92
CA LYS A 393 9.70 -8.82 -3.04
C LYS A 393 11.05 -9.52 -3.03
N VAL A 394 11.36 -10.12 -1.90
CA VAL A 394 12.47 -11.04 -1.70
C VAL A 394 11.94 -12.37 -1.16
N ALA A 395 12.75 -13.42 -1.20
CA ALA A 395 12.41 -14.67 -0.55
C ALA A 395 12.23 -14.43 0.97
N PRO A 396 11.15 -14.93 1.61
CA PRO A 396 10.90 -14.71 3.04
C PRO A 396 12.07 -15.09 3.96
N SER A 397 12.82 -16.14 3.60
CA SER A 397 14.01 -16.61 4.33
C SER A 397 15.17 -15.60 4.36
N THR A 398 15.12 -14.57 3.53
CA THR A 398 16.18 -13.55 3.41
C THR A 398 15.80 -12.19 3.97
N VAL A 399 14.57 -12.01 4.49
CA VAL A 399 14.16 -10.73 5.09
C VAL A 399 15.13 -10.38 6.23
N GLY A 400 15.68 -9.16 6.17
CA GLY A 400 16.69 -8.68 7.11
C GLY A 400 18.09 -9.29 6.96
N GLN A 401 18.31 -10.12 5.94
CA GLN A 401 19.56 -10.80 5.62
C GLN A 401 20.06 -10.41 4.23
N ARG A 402 21.34 -10.72 3.97
CA ARG A 402 21.87 -10.56 2.61
C ARG A 402 21.09 -11.47 1.66
N HIS A 403 20.76 -10.92 0.51
CA HIS A 403 20.02 -11.59 -0.56
C HIS A 403 20.67 -11.27 -1.91
N ASN A 404 20.41 -12.09 -2.90
CA ASN A 404 20.90 -11.94 -4.26
C ASN A 404 19.77 -11.64 -5.25
N TYR A 405 18.51 -11.88 -4.90
CA TYR A 405 17.39 -11.77 -5.83
C TYR A 405 16.30 -10.84 -5.31
N VAL A 406 15.91 -9.90 -6.17
CA VAL A 406 14.74 -9.02 -5.95
C VAL A 406 13.77 -9.23 -7.10
N TYR A 407 12.50 -9.44 -6.77
CA TYR A 407 11.40 -9.56 -7.71
C TYR A 407 10.54 -8.31 -7.63
N GLY A 408 9.83 -7.97 -8.69
CA GLY A 408 8.89 -6.85 -8.66
C GLY A 408 8.19 -6.64 -9.99
N LEU A 409 7.48 -5.53 -10.09
CA LEU A 409 6.83 -5.11 -11.31
C LEU A 409 7.65 -4.02 -12.00
N SER A 410 7.52 -3.97 -13.31
CA SER A 410 8.13 -2.95 -14.15
C SER A 410 7.18 -2.54 -15.27
N ALA A 411 7.55 -1.49 -16.00
CA ALA A 411 6.83 -1.01 -17.17
C ALA A 411 7.75 -0.92 -18.39
N ALA A 412 7.15 -0.81 -19.57
CA ALA A 412 7.90 -0.77 -20.82
C ALA A 412 8.70 0.52 -21.03
N ALA A 413 8.14 1.66 -20.61
CA ALA A 413 8.83 2.93 -20.60
C ALA A 413 8.97 3.44 -19.15
N ALA A 414 9.99 4.27 -18.95
CA ALA A 414 10.46 4.66 -17.62
C ALA A 414 9.39 5.35 -16.77
N ASP A 415 8.45 6.05 -17.40
CA ASP A 415 7.43 6.89 -16.78
C ASP A 415 6.03 6.29 -16.82
N THR A 416 5.90 5.02 -17.22
CA THR A 416 4.61 4.38 -17.47
C THR A 416 4.01 3.79 -16.19
N PHE A 417 2.80 4.24 -15.89
CA PHE A 417 1.84 3.59 -15.00
C PHE A 417 0.58 3.29 -15.83
N PRO A 418 -0.03 2.10 -15.72
CA PRO A 418 0.29 0.99 -14.81
C PRO A 418 1.43 0.08 -15.29
N PHE A 419 1.84 -0.88 -14.44
CA PHE A 419 2.89 -1.85 -14.72
C PHE A 419 2.37 -3.04 -15.53
N ASN A 420 3.19 -3.58 -16.44
CA ASN A 420 2.82 -4.70 -17.32
C ASN A 420 3.95 -5.71 -17.55
N ARG A 421 4.95 -5.71 -16.66
CA ARG A 421 6.09 -6.62 -16.69
C ARG A 421 6.35 -7.17 -15.29
N LEU A 422 6.70 -8.45 -15.23
CA LEU A 422 7.30 -9.07 -14.05
C LEU A 422 8.81 -9.09 -14.24
N VAL A 423 9.56 -8.75 -13.20
CA VAL A 423 11.01 -8.67 -13.24
C VAL A 423 11.65 -9.45 -12.09
N LYS A 424 12.75 -10.13 -12.38
CA LYS A 424 13.72 -10.67 -11.42
C LYS A 424 15.06 -9.98 -11.65
N ARG A 425 15.67 -9.46 -10.59
CA ARG A 425 17.00 -8.87 -10.61
C ARG A 425 17.96 -9.69 -9.77
N ASN A 426 19.11 -10.04 -10.35
CA ASN A 426 20.23 -10.62 -9.63
C ASN A 426 21.20 -9.51 -9.20
N LEU A 427 21.31 -9.27 -7.90
CA LEU A 427 22.10 -8.18 -7.33
C LEU A 427 23.62 -8.42 -7.42
N ALA A 428 24.06 -9.68 -7.49
CA ALA A 428 25.47 -10.02 -7.57
C ALA A 428 26.05 -9.78 -8.96
N SER A 429 25.28 -10.11 -10.01
CA SER A 429 25.70 -9.95 -11.41
C SER A 429 25.18 -8.68 -12.08
N GLY A 430 24.12 -8.07 -11.53
CA GLY A 430 23.37 -6.98 -12.17
C GLY A 430 22.43 -7.44 -13.30
N ALA A 431 22.31 -8.76 -13.53
CA ALA A 431 21.43 -9.29 -14.57
C ALA A 431 19.95 -9.14 -14.19
N THR A 432 19.11 -8.94 -15.21
CA THR A 432 17.65 -8.78 -15.06
C THR A 432 16.94 -9.72 -16.03
N GLU A 433 16.02 -10.53 -15.51
CA GLU A 433 15.06 -11.32 -16.29
C GLU A 433 13.71 -10.61 -16.30
N ILE A 434 13.07 -10.54 -17.47
CA ILE A 434 11.81 -9.82 -17.64
C ILE A 434 10.82 -10.71 -18.39
N TYR A 435 9.61 -10.80 -17.87
CA TYR A 435 8.45 -11.25 -18.62
C TYR A 435 7.52 -10.09 -18.92
N ALA A 436 7.24 -9.84 -20.20
CA ALA A 436 6.31 -8.80 -20.63
C ALA A 436 4.95 -9.41 -20.97
N PHE A 437 3.92 -9.05 -20.21
CA PHE A 437 2.57 -9.58 -20.42
C PHE A 437 1.90 -9.02 -21.68
N GLY A 438 2.28 -7.81 -22.09
CA GLY A 438 1.70 -7.10 -23.24
C GLY A 438 1.06 -5.77 -22.84
N GLY A 439 0.82 -4.89 -23.82
CA GLY A 439 0.32 -3.52 -23.58
C GLY A 439 -1.12 -3.42 -23.09
N HIS A 440 -1.92 -4.48 -23.21
CA HIS A 440 -3.31 -4.55 -22.76
C HIS A 440 -3.46 -5.28 -21.40
N ILE A 441 -2.33 -5.70 -20.80
CA ILE A 441 -2.31 -6.39 -19.53
C ILE A 441 -1.83 -5.41 -18.46
N ILE A 442 -2.50 -5.42 -17.32
CA ILE A 442 -2.03 -4.76 -16.10
C ILE A 442 -1.59 -5.86 -15.13
N ALA A 443 -0.31 -5.86 -14.76
CA ALA A 443 0.22 -6.79 -13.78
C ALA A 443 0.07 -6.22 -12.37
N GLU A 444 -0.32 -7.06 -11.43
CA GLU A 444 -0.35 -6.74 -10.00
C GLU A 444 0.79 -7.48 -9.28
N GLU A 445 1.02 -7.17 -8.00
CA GLU A 445 2.14 -7.72 -7.23
C GLU A 445 2.22 -9.26 -7.35
N HIS A 446 3.44 -9.80 -7.44
CA HIS A 446 3.66 -11.24 -7.36
C HIS A 446 4.44 -11.56 -6.09
N VAL A 447 3.90 -12.45 -5.25
CA VAL A 447 4.52 -12.83 -3.97
C VAL A 447 5.37 -14.08 -4.16
N PHE A 448 6.51 -14.14 -3.48
CA PHE A 448 7.38 -15.31 -3.49
C PHE A 448 6.84 -16.39 -2.54
N VAL A 449 6.72 -17.61 -3.05
CA VAL A 449 6.34 -18.80 -2.29
C VAL A 449 7.50 -19.80 -2.36
N PRO A 450 8.19 -20.10 -1.24
CA PRO A 450 9.28 -21.07 -1.24
C PRO A 450 8.76 -22.47 -1.58
N ARG A 451 9.56 -23.26 -2.31
CA ARG A 451 9.23 -24.69 -2.44
C ARG A 451 9.41 -25.38 -1.09
N PRO A 452 8.62 -26.40 -0.75
CA PRO A 452 8.83 -27.17 0.49
C PRO A 452 10.25 -27.74 0.62
N SER A 453 10.89 -28.07 -0.51
CA SER A 453 12.26 -28.60 -0.58
C SER A 453 13.31 -27.53 -0.90
N GLN A 454 13.04 -26.24 -0.67
CA GLN A 454 13.88 -25.12 -1.09
C GLN A 454 15.37 -25.35 -0.74
N LYS A 455 16.24 -25.28 -1.76
CA LYS A 455 17.70 -25.38 -1.57
C LYS A 455 18.45 -24.08 -1.87
N ALA A 456 17.91 -23.27 -2.77
CA ALA A 456 18.48 -22.00 -3.17
C ALA A 456 17.55 -20.84 -2.79
N GLU A 457 18.10 -19.64 -2.72
CA GLU A 457 17.35 -18.43 -2.38
C GLU A 457 16.14 -18.22 -3.30
N ASP A 458 16.30 -18.46 -4.61
CA ASP A 458 15.26 -18.31 -5.63
C ASP A 458 14.51 -19.60 -5.97
N ASP A 459 14.72 -20.68 -5.20
CA ASP A 459 14.02 -21.96 -5.42
C ASP A 459 12.59 -21.89 -4.85
N GLY A 460 11.69 -21.37 -5.68
CA GLY A 460 10.32 -21.05 -5.31
C GLY A 460 9.45 -20.73 -6.53
N TRP A 461 8.28 -20.20 -6.24
CA TRP A 461 7.34 -19.69 -7.22
C TRP A 461 7.06 -18.22 -6.97
N LEU A 462 6.68 -17.50 -8.03
CA LEU A 462 6.05 -16.19 -7.91
C LEU A 462 4.57 -16.34 -8.27
N ILE A 463 3.68 -15.99 -7.35
CA ILE A 463 2.23 -16.06 -7.56
C ILE A 463 1.61 -14.66 -7.49
N GLY A 464 0.82 -14.30 -8.49
CA GLY A 464 0.19 -12.98 -8.58
C GLY A 464 -0.90 -12.94 -9.64
N THR A 465 -1.68 -11.86 -9.65
CA THR A 465 -2.73 -11.63 -10.65
C THR A 465 -2.30 -10.66 -11.74
N HIS A 466 -2.93 -10.81 -12.91
CA HIS A 466 -2.89 -9.79 -13.95
C HIS A 466 -4.26 -9.65 -14.62
N LEU A 467 -4.61 -8.43 -14.97
CA LEU A 467 -5.87 -8.08 -15.63
C LEU A 467 -5.66 -7.99 -17.14
N ASP A 468 -6.35 -8.85 -17.89
CA ASP A 468 -6.48 -8.72 -19.33
C ASP A 468 -7.64 -7.77 -19.65
N THR A 469 -7.30 -6.54 -20.00
CA THR A 469 -8.28 -5.47 -20.21
C THR A 469 -9.07 -5.60 -21.51
N GLN A 470 -8.55 -6.35 -22.49
CA GLN A 470 -9.26 -6.59 -23.75
C GLN A 470 -10.28 -7.71 -23.60
N LYS A 471 -9.94 -8.75 -22.85
CA LYS A 471 -10.86 -9.87 -22.55
C LYS A 471 -11.76 -9.60 -21.34
N ALA A 472 -11.46 -8.56 -20.57
CA ALA A 472 -12.12 -8.24 -19.30
C ALA A 472 -12.09 -9.42 -18.32
N ILE A 473 -10.93 -10.04 -18.13
CA ILE A 473 -10.73 -11.15 -17.19
C ILE A 473 -9.48 -10.93 -16.36
N THR A 474 -9.50 -11.40 -15.12
CA THR A 474 -8.29 -11.49 -14.29
C THR A 474 -7.76 -12.93 -14.27
N ASN A 475 -6.45 -13.09 -14.44
CA ASN A 475 -5.78 -14.38 -14.34
C ASN A 475 -4.92 -14.41 -13.08
N LEU A 476 -4.97 -15.52 -12.33
CA LEU A 476 -3.92 -15.87 -11.37
C LEU A 476 -2.80 -16.57 -12.13
N ALA A 477 -1.56 -16.12 -11.99
CA ALA A 477 -0.39 -16.68 -12.66
C ALA A 477 0.62 -17.19 -11.64
N VAL A 478 1.28 -18.29 -11.99
CA VAL A 478 2.38 -18.88 -11.21
C VAL A 478 3.60 -18.98 -12.12
N PHE A 479 4.70 -18.37 -11.73
CA PHE A 479 5.99 -18.43 -12.42
C PHE A 479 6.99 -19.27 -11.64
N ASP A 480 7.96 -19.84 -12.35
CA ASP A 480 9.18 -20.31 -11.70
C ASP A 480 10.04 -19.10 -11.33
N ALA A 481 10.37 -18.95 -10.05
CA ALA A 481 11.20 -17.82 -9.61
C ALA A 481 12.63 -17.90 -10.17
N GLN A 482 13.07 -19.07 -10.67
CA GLN A 482 14.37 -19.26 -11.31
C GLN A 482 14.42 -18.89 -12.79
N ALA A 483 13.26 -18.78 -13.45
CA ALA A 483 13.16 -18.57 -14.90
C ALA A 483 11.97 -17.66 -15.24
N VAL A 484 12.04 -16.40 -14.81
CA VAL A 484 10.90 -15.47 -14.97
C VAL A 484 10.61 -15.19 -16.44
N SER A 485 11.66 -15.06 -17.27
CA SER A 485 11.49 -14.75 -18.70
C SER A 485 10.76 -15.83 -19.51
N ASP A 486 10.71 -17.07 -19.02
CA ASP A 486 10.07 -18.20 -19.70
C ASP A 486 8.54 -18.09 -19.68
N GLY A 487 8.00 -17.22 -18.83
CA GLY A 487 6.57 -17.03 -18.65
C GLY A 487 5.98 -17.89 -17.52
N PRO A 488 4.65 -17.81 -17.32
CA PRO A 488 4.00 -18.54 -16.26
C PRO A 488 4.04 -20.05 -16.53
N LEU A 489 4.36 -20.83 -15.50
CA LEU A 489 4.19 -22.29 -15.48
C LEU A 489 2.72 -22.66 -15.70
N ALA A 490 1.83 -21.90 -15.07
CA ALA A 490 0.39 -22.04 -15.22
C ALA A 490 -0.35 -20.72 -14.97
N THR A 491 -1.53 -20.62 -15.56
CA THR A 491 -2.51 -19.57 -15.27
C THR A 491 -3.87 -20.17 -14.96
N ALA A 492 -4.62 -19.55 -14.06
CA ALA A 492 -6.03 -19.85 -13.76
C ALA A 492 -6.89 -18.63 -14.06
N ALA A 493 -7.79 -18.74 -15.04
CA ALA A 493 -8.56 -17.60 -15.53
C ALA A 493 -9.88 -17.43 -14.77
N LEU A 494 -10.16 -16.21 -14.28
CA LEU A 494 -11.48 -15.85 -13.79
C LEU A 494 -12.42 -15.51 -14.96
N PRO A 495 -13.72 -15.80 -14.85
CA PRO A 495 -14.71 -15.42 -15.86
C PRO A 495 -15.12 -13.94 -15.77
N TYR A 496 -14.42 -13.13 -14.99
CA TYR A 496 -14.70 -11.72 -14.75
C TYR A 496 -13.41 -10.94 -14.43
N PRO A 497 -13.42 -9.60 -14.58
CA PRO A 497 -12.31 -8.77 -14.15
C PRO A 497 -12.44 -8.47 -12.66
N LEU A 498 -11.30 -8.35 -11.98
CA LEU A 498 -11.20 -7.83 -10.63
C LEU A 498 -10.74 -6.36 -10.68
N PRO A 499 -11.17 -5.51 -9.73
CA PRO A 499 -10.52 -4.23 -9.52
C PRO A 499 -9.06 -4.46 -9.10
N LEU A 500 -8.16 -3.55 -9.50
CA LEU A 500 -6.75 -3.64 -9.15
C LEU A 500 -6.57 -3.47 -7.64
N GLY A 501 -5.88 -4.43 -7.04
CA GLY A 501 -5.44 -4.37 -5.66
C GLY A 501 -4.05 -3.80 -5.48
N PHE A 502 -3.54 -3.97 -4.26
CA PHE A 502 -2.21 -3.56 -3.87
C PHE A 502 -1.39 -4.78 -3.47
N HIS A 503 -1.51 -5.20 -2.20
CA HIS A 503 -0.64 -6.22 -1.64
C HIS A 503 -1.37 -7.51 -1.33
N GLY A 504 -0.64 -8.62 -1.47
CA GLY A 504 -1.11 -9.95 -1.12
C GLY A 504 -0.14 -10.72 -0.24
N ILE A 505 -0.63 -11.87 0.23
CA ILE A 505 0.13 -12.86 0.99
C ILE A 505 -0.25 -14.26 0.50
N PHE A 506 0.66 -15.21 0.67
CA PHE A 506 0.36 -16.63 0.50
C PHE A 506 0.41 -17.33 1.85
N VAL A 507 -0.65 -18.08 2.18
CA VAL A 507 -0.72 -18.93 3.37
C VAL A 507 -0.75 -20.36 2.90
N ALA A 508 0.35 -21.09 3.10
CA ALA A 508 0.45 -22.50 2.71
C ALA A 508 -0.52 -23.36 3.53
N ASP A 509 -1.02 -24.44 2.92
CA ASP A 509 -1.71 -25.48 3.69
C ASP A 509 -0.70 -26.19 4.60
N THR A 510 -1.09 -26.48 5.85
CA THR A 510 -0.27 -27.22 6.82
C THR A 510 -0.31 -28.72 6.60
#